data_AF-A0A094BRJ6-F1
#
_entry.id   AF-A0A094BRJ6-F1
#
_cell.length_a   1.000
_cell.length_b   1.000
_cell.length_c   1.000
_cell.angle_alpha   90.00
_cell.angle_beta   90.00
_cell.angle_gamma   90.00
#
_symmetry.space_group_name_H-M   'P 1'
#
loop_
_entity.id
_entity.type
_entity.pdbx_description
1 polymer ?
#
loop_
_entity_poly.entity_id
_entity_poly.type
_entity_poly.pdbx_seq_one_letter_code
_entity_poly.pdbx_strand_id
1 'polypeptide(L)'
;MADSLAESLQKVHLSSTATSRDDAWIDSILDQQGPRKRAKQDPKELKEELERKFLTPSTSFSTEWLNKLQQRWDCPADYTDLFKIAPTQTRTITRFTREGLEGRVTGYKEVTVPANSATAKNSTSLLRKPGNRAEFVRGAAGFFPFAPGGLEGVEQAAALEEQMMRVDGKGTAGAAKLERVINFGAGDGLLEVAPGFGRGVEFKPKKGK
;
A
#
# COMPACT_ATOMS: atom_id res chain seq x y z
N MET A 1 27.40 1.77 -54.82
CA MET A 1 26.25 2.55 -54.27
C MET A 1 26.18 3.94 -54.88
N ALA A 2 27.30 4.67 -55.02
CA ALA A 2 27.32 5.98 -55.67
C ALA A 2 26.95 5.92 -57.18
N ASP A 3 27.41 4.91 -57.90
CA ASP A 3 27.17 4.79 -59.35
C ASP A 3 25.68 4.55 -59.70
N SER A 4 24.99 3.74 -58.88
CA SER A 4 23.56 3.49 -59.00
C SER A 4 22.72 4.76 -58.76
N LEU A 5 23.18 5.62 -57.84
CA LEU A 5 22.50 6.88 -57.55
C LEU A 5 22.71 7.89 -58.69
N ALA A 6 23.92 7.96 -59.24
CA ALA A 6 24.23 8.80 -60.39
C ALA A 6 23.41 8.39 -61.63
N GLU A 7 23.34 7.10 -61.95
CA GLU A 7 22.49 6.59 -63.03
C GLU A 7 21.01 6.92 -62.82
N SER A 8 20.52 6.79 -61.59
CA SER A 8 19.12 7.11 -61.26
C SER A 8 18.80 8.60 -61.42
N LEU A 9 19.71 9.50 -61.02
CA LEU A 9 19.56 10.95 -61.17
C LEU A 9 19.63 11.37 -62.64
N GLN A 10 20.49 10.73 -63.43
CA GLN A 10 20.62 11.00 -64.86
C GLN A 10 19.34 10.61 -65.61
N LYS A 11 18.72 9.48 -65.22
CA LYS A 11 17.44 9.02 -65.77
C LYS A 11 16.27 9.96 -65.43
N VAL A 12 16.23 10.50 -64.21
CA VAL A 12 15.23 11.50 -63.80
C VAL A 12 15.40 12.80 -64.59
N HIS A 13 16.65 13.23 -64.80
CA HIS A 13 16.95 14.46 -65.54
C HIS A 13 16.58 14.35 -67.04
N LEU A 14 16.74 13.16 -67.64
CA LEU A 14 16.29 12.85 -68.99
C LEU A 14 14.75 12.86 -69.12
N SER A 15 14.03 12.46 -68.07
CA SER A 15 12.56 12.47 -68.06
C SER A 15 11.94 13.85 -67.86
N SER A 16 12.65 14.81 -67.24
CA SER A 16 12.12 16.15 -66.96
C SER A 16 12.18 17.12 -68.14
N THR A 17 13.02 16.86 -69.15
CA THR A 17 13.25 17.77 -70.28
C THR A 17 12.39 17.48 -71.51
N ALA A 18 11.73 16.32 -71.58
CA ALA A 18 10.71 16.01 -72.57
C ALA A 18 9.33 16.53 -72.12
N THR A 19 9.02 17.78 -72.45
CA THR A 19 7.79 18.48 -72.08
C THR A 19 6.54 17.99 -72.83
N SER A 20 5.53 17.44 -72.13
CA SER A 20 4.08 17.67 -72.39
C SER A 20 3.15 16.82 -71.49
N ARG A 21 2.46 17.48 -70.55
CA ARG A 21 1.04 17.32 -70.17
C ARG A 21 0.37 15.93 -70.06
N ASP A 22 1.08 14.87 -69.74
CA ASP A 22 0.46 13.62 -69.26
C ASP A 22 0.98 13.31 -67.84
N ASP A 23 0.19 13.67 -66.83
CA ASP A 23 0.40 13.27 -65.41
C ASP A 23 0.25 11.75 -65.21
N ALA A 24 -0.05 11.01 -66.28
CA ALA A 24 -0.22 9.56 -66.31
C ALA A 24 1.00 8.78 -65.80
N TRP A 25 2.21 9.35 -65.86
CA TRP A 25 3.39 8.68 -65.29
C TRP A 25 3.38 8.69 -63.74
N ILE A 26 2.82 9.73 -63.12
CA ILE A 26 2.67 9.83 -61.65
C ILE A 26 1.63 8.82 -61.17
N ASP A 27 0.49 8.73 -61.87
CA ASP A 27 -0.55 7.74 -61.58
C ASP A 27 -0.03 6.30 -61.79
N SER A 28 0.80 6.07 -62.81
CA SER A 28 1.43 4.76 -63.04
C SER A 28 2.39 4.32 -61.92
N ILE A 29 2.95 5.26 -61.15
CA ILE A 29 3.83 4.98 -59.99
C ILE A 29 2.98 4.71 -58.74
N LEU A 30 1.84 5.38 -58.59
CA LEU A 30 0.89 5.13 -57.50
C LEU A 30 0.20 3.76 -57.63
N ASP A 31 -0.10 3.34 -58.87
CA ASP A 31 -0.69 2.03 -59.18
C ASP A 31 0.33 0.87 -59.10
N GLN A 32 1.63 1.16 -59.05
CA GLN A 32 2.69 0.16 -58.82
C GLN A 32 2.82 -0.23 -57.34
N GLN A 33 1.73 -0.70 -56.73
CA GLN A 33 1.80 -1.40 -55.45
C GLN A 33 2.21 -2.86 -55.65
N GLY A 34 3.45 -3.07 -56.11
CA GLY A 34 4.08 -4.39 -56.07
C GLY A 34 4.49 -4.74 -54.63
N PRO A 35 4.39 -6.00 -54.18
CA PRO A 35 4.96 -6.39 -52.89
C PRO A 35 6.45 -6.03 -52.89
N ARG A 36 6.91 -5.32 -51.85
CA ARG A 36 8.31 -4.93 -51.70
C ARG A 36 9.18 -6.18 -51.91
N LYS A 37 10.09 -6.13 -52.88
CA LYS A 37 11.05 -7.21 -53.12
C LYS A 37 11.77 -7.47 -51.79
N ARG A 38 11.54 -8.65 -51.20
CA ARG A 38 12.22 -9.02 -49.95
C ARG A 38 13.72 -9.00 -50.22
N ALA A 39 14.45 -8.15 -49.50
CA ALA A 39 15.90 -8.18 -49.55
C ALA A 39 16.35 -9.58 -49.15
N LYS A 40 17.15 -10.23 -50.01
CA LYS A 40 17.80 -11.49 -49.65
C LYS A 40 18.82 -11.13 -48.58
N GLN A 41 18.74 -11.76 -47.41
CA GLN A 41 19.73 -11.56 -46.36
C GLN A 41 21.09 -12.01 -46.89
N ASP A 42 22.11 -11.17 -46.73
CA ASP A 42 23.47 -11.54 -47.12
C ASP A 42 23.97 -12.67 -46.22
N PRO A 43 24.58 -13.73 -46.77
CA PRO A 43 24.96 -14.90 -46.00
C PRO A 43 26.00 -14.59 -44.92
N LYS A 44 26.81 -13.54 -45.12
CA LYS A 44 27.80 -13.06 -44.14
C LYS A 44 27.12 -12.37 -42.96
N GLU A 45 26.15 -11.49 -43.23
CA GLU A 45 25.37 -10.81 -42.20
C GLU A 45 24.54 -11.81 -41.39
N LEU A 46 23.94 -12.80 -42.05
CA LEU A 46 23.23 -13.89 -41.39
C LEU A 46 24.17 -14.69 -40.48
N LYS A 47 25.39 -14.98 -40.95
CA LYS A 47 26.39 -15.70 -40.16
C LYS A 47 26.79 -14.89 -38.92
N GLU A 48 27.08 -13.60 -39.06
CA GLU A 48 27.41 -12.73 -37.93
C GLU A 48 26.26 -12.60 -36.92
N GLU A 49 25.01 -12.55 -37.40
CA GLU A 49 23.83 -12.52 -36.52
C GLU A 49 23.69 -13.81 -35.71
N LEU A 50 23.91 -14.97 -36.35
CA LEU A 50 23.86 -16.28 -35.69
C LEU A 50 25.01 -16.45 -34.70
N GLU A 51 26.22 -16.00 -35.06
CA GLU A 51 27.38 -15.99 -34.14
C GLU A 51 27.08 -15.13 -32.91
N ARG A 52 26.49 -13.94 -33.10
CA ARG A 52 26.09 -13.07 -31.98
C ARG A 52 25.02 -13.72 -31.10
N LYS A 53 24.03 -14.38 -31.68
CA LYS A 53 22.91 -14.98 -30.91
C LYS A 53 23.30 -16.23 -30.12
N PHE A 54 24.15 -17.10 -30.68
CA PHE A 54 24.40 -18.43 -30.11
C PHE A 54 25.81 -18.63 -29.54
N LEU A 55 26.81 -17.89 -30.04
CA LEU A 55 28.21 -18.09 -29.65
C LEU A 55 28.74 -16.98 -28.74
N THR A 56 28.00 -15.87 -28.57
CA THR A 56 28.40 -14.86 -27.58
C THR A 56 27.98 -15.30 -26.17
N PRO A 57 28.88 -15.24 -25.18
CA PRO A 57 28.50 -15.51 -23.81
C PRO A 57 27.49 -14.46 -23.33
N SER A 58 26.45 -14.90 -22.63
CA SER A 58 25.51 -13.99 -21.99
C SER A 58 26.21 -13.22 -20.87
N THR A 59 25.91 -11.92 -20.77
CA THR A 59 26.39 -11.06 -19.68
C THR A 59 25.67 -11.33 -18.35
N SER A 60 24.58 -12.12 -18.39
CA SER A 60 23.82 -12.54 -17.21
C SER A 60 23.64 -14.07 -17.20
N PHE A 61 23.51 -14.63 -16.01
CA PHE A 61 23.22 -16.06 -15.85
C PHE A 61 21.77 -16.38 -16.25
N SER A 62 21.58 -17.53 -16.92
CA SER A 62 20.24 -18.06 -17.14
C SER A 62 19.62 -18.53 -15.83
N THR A 63 18.29 -18.66 -15.79
CA THR A 63 17.58 -19.21 -14.62
C THR A 63 18.05 -20.62 -14.28
N GLU A 64 18.38 -21.44 -15.28
CA GLU A 64 18.92 -22.80 -15.09
C GLU A 64 20.28 -22.78 -14.38
N TRP A 65 21.17 -21.86 -14.75
CA TRP A 65 22.46 -21.68 -14.08
C TRP A 65 22.30 -21.07 -12.69
N LEU A 66 21.43 -20.08 -12.52
CA LEU A 66 21.12 -19.49 -11.21
C LEU A 66 20.62 -20.53 -10.22
N ASN A 67 19.73 -21.44 -10.63
CA ASN A 67 19.22 -22.48 -9.74
C ASN A 67 20.30 -23.46 -9.26
N LYS A 68 21.37 -23.64 -10.03
CA LYS A 68 22.52 -24.49 -9.66
C LYS A 68 23.55 -23.75 -8.80
N LEU A 69 23.72 -22.45 -9.06
CA LEU A 69 24.74 -21.62 -8.42
C LEU A 69 24.23 -20.94 -7.14
N GLN A 70 22.92 -20.75 -7.00
CA GLN A 70 22.31 -20.12 -5.85
C GLN A 70 22.11 -21.12 -4.71
N GLN A 71 22.63 -20.76 -3.53
CA GLN A 71 22.33 -21.46 -2.29
C GLN A 71 21.34 -20.63 -1.47
N ARG A 72 20.23 -21.24 -1.08
CA ARG A 72 19.27 -20.62 -0.16
C ARG A 72 19.65 -20.98 1.27
N TRP A 73 19.80 -19.96 2.11
CA TRP A 73 20.05 -20.14 3.53
C TRP A 73 18.74 -20.43 4.25
N ASP A 74 18.77 -21.36 5.19
CA ASP A 74 17.64 -21.61 6.09
C ASP A 74 17.56 -20.47 7.10
N CYS A 75 16.55 -19.61 6.93
CA CYS A 75 16.24 -18.53 7.88
C CYS A 75 15.04 -18.98 8.72
N PRO A 76 15.24 -19.54 9.93
CA PRO A 76 14.10 -19.83 10.81
C PRO A 76 13.36 -18.52 11.10
N ALA A 77 12.02 -18.56 11.04
CA ALA A 77 11.21 -17.38 11.32
C ALA A 77 11.33 -17.03 12.80
N ASP A 78 11.88 -15.85 13.10
CA ASP A 78 11.77 -15.29 14.44
C ASP A 78 10.36 -14.72 14.62
N TYR A 79 9.55 -15.39 15.43
CA TYR A 79 8.19 -14.95 15.71
C TYR A 79 8.14 -13.70 16.59
N THR A 80 9.23 -13.36 17.28
CA THR A 80 9.27 -12.21 18.19
C THR A 80 9.23 -10.88 17.43
N ASP A 81 9.80 -10.85 16.21
CA ASP A 81 9.79 -9.69 15.32
C ASP A 81 8.40 -9.30 14.82
N LEU A 82 7.42 -10.22 14.88
CA LEU A 82 6.05 -9.94 14.47
C LEU A 82 5.29 -9.12 15.52
N PHE A 83 5.76 -9.10 16.77
CA PHE A 83 5.10 -8.37 17.84
C PHE A 83 5.33 -6.86 17.69
N LYS A 84 4.26 -6.08 17.86
CA LYS A 84 4.29 -4.62 17.76
C LYS A 84 3.98 -4.00 19.11
N ILE A 85 4.80 -3.04 19.50
CA ILE A 85 4.51 -2.17 20.64
C ILE A 85 3.45 -1.15 20.22
N ALA A 86 2.50 -0.89 21.12
CA ALA A 86 1.46 0.12 20.88
C ALA A 86 2.10 1.52 20.71
N PRO A 87 1.55 2.37 19.82
CA PRO A 87 2.07 3.72 19.62
C PRO A 87 1.88 4.58 20.88
N THR A 88 2.79 5.53 21.07
CA THR A 88 2.74 6.48 22.18
C THR A 88 1.49 7.37 22.11
N GLN A 89 0.87 7.63 23.26
CA GLN A 89 -0.31 8.50 23.36
C GLN A 89 0.08 9.87 23.94
N THR A 90 -0.30 10.94 23.24
CA THR A 90 -0.09 12.32 23.71
C THR A 90 -1.21 12.73 24.66
N ARG A 91 -0.86 13.22 25.84
CA ARG A 91 -1.83 13.75 26.83
C ARG A 91 -1.88 15.27 26.90
N THR A 92 -1.01 15.97 26.19
CA THR A 92 -0.95 17.44 26.18
C THR A 92 -1.53 17.98 24.88
N ILE A 93 -2.36 19.01 25.00
CA ILE A 93 -2.84 19.80 23.85
C ILE A 93 -2.55 21.28 24.09
N THR A 94 -2.29 22.02 23.02
CA THR A 94 -2.13 23.47 23.06
C THR A 94 -3.51 24.14 23.01
N ARG A 95 -3.88 24.88 24.05
CA ARG A 95 -5.05 25.78 24.05
C ARG A 95 -4.61 27.23 23.94
N PHE A 96 -5.21 27.94 23.00
CA PHE A 96 -5.01 29.38 22.84
C PHE A 96 -5.85 30.19 23.83
N THR A 97 -5.23 31.18 24.48
CA THR A 97 -5.93 32.18 25.30
C THR A 97 -6.35 33.35 24.41
N ARG A 98 -7.59 33.80 24.56
CA ARG A 98 -8.16 34.92 23.81
C ARG A 98 -8.61 36.01 24.76
N GLU A 99 -8.29 37.26 24.41
CA GLU A 99 -8.57 38.43 25.23
C GLU A 99 -9.18 39.56 24.38
N GLY A 100 -9.88 40.48 25.04
CA GLY A 100 -10.60 41.59 24.41
C GLY A 100 -11.95 41.20 23.80
N LEU A 101 -12.73 42.21 23.40
CA LEU A 101 -14.06 42.02 22.80
C LEU A 101 -13.99 41.36 21.40
N GLU A 102 -12.88 41.59 20.68
CA GLU A 102 -12.59 40.99 19.37
C GLU A 102 -12.08 39.54 19.48
N GLY A 103 -11.64 39.10 20.67
CA GLY A 103 -11.17 37.73 20.91
C GLY A 103 -9.88 37.35 20.18
N ARG A 104 -8.89 38.26 20.10
CA ARG A 104 -7.58 37.93 19.51
C ARG A 104 -6.83 36.92 20.36
N VAL A 105 -6.08 36.04 19.70
CA VAL A 105 -5.21 35.07 20.36
C VAL A 105 -3.98 35.81 20.91
N THR A 106 -3.87 35.92 22.24
CA THR A 106 -2.76 36.61 22.91
C THR A 106 -1.70 35.65 23.44
N GLY A 107 -2.04 34.39 23.64
CA GLY A 107 -1.10 33.39 24.14
C GLY A 107 -1.57 31.96 23.94
N TYR A 108 -0.78 31.03 24.45
CA TYR A 108 -1.09 29.61 24.47
C TYR A 108 -0.71 29.00 25.82
N LYS A 109 -1.40 27.92 26.18
CA LYS A 109 -1.08 27.09 27.34
C LYS A 109 -1.24 25.63 26.97
N GLU A 110 -0.36 24.79 27.50
CA GLU A 110 -0.50 23.36 27.38
C GLU A 110 -1.43 22.84 28.47
N VAL A 111 -2.46 22.10 28.07
CA VAL A 111 -3.45 21.52 28.98
C VAL A 111 -3.42 20.01 28.85
N THR A 112 -3.42 19.33 29.99
CA THR A 112 -3.51 17.87 30.01
C THR A 112 -4.94 17.44 29.75
N VAL A 113 -5.12 16.56 28.77
CA VAL A 113 -6.40 15.96 28.38
C VAL A 113 -6.29 14.45 28.56
N PRO A 114 -7.39 13.77 28.92
CA PRO A 114 -7.42 12.31 28.92
C PRO A 114 -6.87 11.75 27.61
N ALA A 115 -6.12 10.65 27.69
CA ALA A 115 -5.40 10.11 26.55
C ALA A 115 -6.35 9.82 25.38
N ASN A 116 -6.34 10.70 24.38
CA ASN A 116 -7.24 10.62 23.24
C ASN A 116 -6.58 9.81 22.12
N SER A 117 -6.83 8.50 22.13
CA SER A 117 -6.50 7.61 21.01
C SER A 117 -7.74 7.24 20.20
N ALA A 118 -8.78 8.09 20.19
CA ALA A 118 -9.99 7.85 19.43
C ALA A 118 -9.68 7.88 17.93
N THR A 119 -9.94 6.76 17.27
CA THR A 119 -9.75 6.51 15.84
C THR A 119 -11.00 5.85 15.31
N ALA A 120 -11.04 5.65 13.99
CA ALA A 120 -12.17 4.98 13.37
C ALA A 120 -12.38 3.52 13.84
N LYS A 121 -11.37 2.89 14.45
CA LYS A 121 -11.38 1.49 14.88
C LYS A 121 -11.76 1.26 16.35
N ASN A 122 -11.90 2.31 17.14
CA ASN A 122 -12.16 2.18 18.58
C ASN A 122 -13.11 3.23 19.15
N SER A 123 -13.65 4.13 18.31
CA SER A 123 -14.56 5.18 18.79
C SER A 123 -15.67 5.51 17.80
N THR A 124 -16.85 5.78 18.38
CA THR A 124 -18.04 6.29 17.70
C THR A 124 -18.14 7.82 17.77
N SER A 125 -17.17 8.51 18.39
CA SER A 125 -17.18 9.96 18.54
C SER A 125 -16.89 10.70 17.23
N LEU A 126 -17.56 11.83 17.01
CA LEU A 126 -17.28 12.73 15.88
C LEU A 126 -15.88 13.36 15.96
N LEU A 127 -15.36 13.54 17.19
CA LEU A 127 -14.05 14.14 17.45
C LEU A 127 -12.88 13.16 17.29
N ARG A 128 -13.15 11.92 16.85
CA ARG A 128 -12.10 10.94 16.56
C ARG A 128 -11.19 11.41 15.43
N LYS A 129 -9.96 10.90 15.37
CA LYS A 129 -9.05 11.17 14.26
C LYS A 129 -9.65 10.68 12.93
N PRO A 130 -9.58 11.48 11.84
CA PRO A 130 -10.06 11.05 10.54
C PRO A 130 -9.28 9.82 10.06
N GLY A 131 -9.97 8.97 9.29
CA GLY A 131 -9.38 7.77 8.70
C GLY A 131 -8.40 8.06 7.56
N ASN A 132 -7.93 6.99 6.91
CA ASN A 132 -7.08 7.13 5.74
C ASN A 132 -7.85 7.81 4.58
N ARG A 133 -7.14 8.57 3.75
CA ARG A 133 -7.71 9.34 2.63
C ARG A 133 -8.38 8.46 1.57
N ALA A 134 -7.93 7.21 1.42
CA ALA A 134 -8.56 6.23 0.52
C ALA A 134 -10.00 5.88 0.92
N GLU A 135 -10.36 6.03 2.20
CA GLU A 135 -11.61 5.56 2.80
C GLU A 135 -12.52 6.73 3.23
N PHE A 136 -12.28 7.94 2.71
CA PHE A 136 -12.94 9.16 3.18
C PHE A 136 -14.46 9.16 2.98
N VAL A 137 -14.95 8.69 1.82
CA VAL A 137 -16.39 8.78 1.47
C VAL A 137 -17.14 7.52 1.86
N ARG A 138 -16.68 6.34 1.43
CA ARG A 138 -17.38 5.07 1.68
C ARG A 138 -17.11 4.51 3.08
N GLY A 139 -16.05 4.98 3.75
CA GLY A 139 -15.53 4.35 4.95
C GLY A 139 -14.91 2.99 4.67
N ALA A 140 -14.60 2.28 5.75
CA ALA A 140 -14.17 0.89 5.74
C ALA A 140 -15.11 0.07 6.63
N ALA A 141 -15.31 -1.21 6.30
CA ALA A 141 -16.17 -2.09 7.07
C ALA A 141 -15.72 -2.28 8.53
N GLY A 142 -14.42 -2.09 8.80
CA GLY A 142 -13.86 -2.13 10.15
C GLY A 142 -13.99 -0.82 10.95
N PHE A 143 -14.70 0.19 10.43
CA PHE A 143 -14.90 1.46 11.13
C PHE A 143 -16.17 1.43 11.97
N PHE A 144 -16.05 1.91 13.21
CA PHE A 144 -17.20 2.16 14.06
C PHE A 144 -18.05 3.30 13.46
N PRO A 145 -19.38 3.18 13.44
CA PRO A 145 -20.25 4.26 12.99
C PRO A 145 -20.16 5.44 13.96
N PHE A 146 -20.49 6.64 13.49
CA PHE A 146 -20.65 7.77 14.39
C PHE A 146 -21.90 7.60 15.26
N ALA A 147 -21.84 8.06 16.51
CA ALA A 147 -22.96 8.01 17.42
C ALA A 147 -24.18 8.75 16.80
N PRO A 148 -25.33 8.08 16.66
CA PRO A 148 -26.52 8.71 16.09
C PRO A 148 -27.00 9.84 17.00
N GLY A 149 -27.42 10.95 16.41
CA GLY A 149 -27.93 12.10 17.17
C GLY A 149 -29.17 11.73 18.00
N GLY A 150 -29.29 12.31 19.19
CA GLY A 150 -30.41 12.07 20.11
C GLY A 150 -30.26 10.82 20.99
N LEU A 151 -29.22 10.01 20.75
CA LEU A 151 -28.83 8.91 21.63
C LEU A 151 -27.46 9.21 22.22
N GLU A 152 -27.32 8.94 23.52
CA GLU A 152 -26.03 9.04 24.18
C GLU A 152 -25.09 7.96 23.61
N GLY A 153 -23.90 8.36 23.17
CA GLY A 153 -22.94 7.43 22.59
C GLY A 153 -22.56 6.35 23.62
N VAL A 154 -22.22 5.14 23.16
CA VAL A 154 -21.87 4.02 24.06
C VAL A 154 -20.78 4.40 25.06
N GLU A 155 -19.79 5.19 24.64
CA GLU A 155 -18.73 5.72 25.52
C GLU A 155 -19.27 6.69 26.59
N GLN A 156 -20.23 7.54 26.24
CA GLN A 156 -20.84 8.50 27.15
C GLN A 156 -21.77 7.79 28.14
N ALA A 157 -22.59 6.85 27.65
CA ALA A 157 -23.44 6.02 28.48
C ALA A 157 -22.63 5.19 29.49
N ALA A 158 -21.50 4.61 29.05
CA ALA A 158 -20.59 3.89 29.95
C ALA A 158 -19.98 4.82 31.02
N ALA A 159 -19.61 6.06 30.65
CA ALA A 159 -19.08 7.04 31.59
C ALA A 159 -20.15 7.54 32.58
N LEU A 160 -21.39 7.73 32.13
CA LEU A 160 -22.52 8.12 32.98
C LEU A 160 -22.85 7.00 33.98
N GLU A 161 -22.89 5.76 33.51
CA GLU A 161 -23.12 4.58 34.35
C GLU A 161 -22.00 4.44 35.40
N GLU A 162 -20.75 4.68 35.02
CA GLU A 162 -19.62 4.69 35.97
C GLU A 162 -19.78 5.80 37.02
N GLN A 163 -20.24 7.00 36.63
CA GLN A 163 -20.47 8.10 37.58
C GLN A 163 -21.61 7.78 38.56
N MET A 164 -22.72 7.20 38.08
CA MET A 164 -23.84 6.79 38.94
C MET A 164 -23.40 5.71 39.94
N MET A 165 -22.63 4.71 39.51
CA MET A 165 -22.13 3.64 40.38
C MET A 165 -21.12 4.11 41.44
N ARG A 166 -20.43 5.24 41.21
CA ARG A 166 -19.54 5.86 42.22
C ARG A 166 -20.32 6.54 43.34
N VAL A 167 -21.55 7.01 43.07
CA VAL A 167 -22.39 7.69 44.06
C VAL A 167 -23.01 6.69 45.05
N ASP A 168 -23.33 5.47 44.62
CA ASP A 168 -23.95 4.44 45.46
C ASP A 168 -22.99 3.69 46.42
N GLY A 169 -21.76 4.17 46.59
CA GLY A 169 -20.80 3.64 47.60
C GLY A 169 -20.37 2.17 47.41
N LYS A 170 -20.78 1.52 46.32
CA LYS A 170 -20.53 0.10 46.02
C LYS A 170 -19.66 -0.13 44.77
N GLY A 171 -18.96 0.91 44.29
CA GLY A 171 -18.25 0.90 43.02
C GLY A 171 -16.76 0.53 43.14
N THR A 172 -16.43 -0.75 43.09
CA THR A 172 -15.14 -1.18 42.52
C THR A 172 -15.14 -0.80 41.03
N ALA A 173 -14.11 -0.06 40.61
CA ALA A 173 -13.95 0.57 39.28
C ALA A 173 -14.26 -0.37 38.10
N GLY A 174 -14.53 0.18 36.89
CA GLY A 174 -15.03 -0.51 35.69
C GLY A 174 -14.34 -1.83 35.26
N ALA A 175 -13.17 -2.14 35.79
CA ALA A 175 -12.58 -3.49 35.75
C ALA A 175 -13.53 -4.56 36.33
N ALA A 176 -14.25 -4.28 37.42
CA ALA A 176 -15.09 -5.25 38.14
C ALA A 176 -16.24 -5.85 37.32
N LYS A 177 -16.74 -5.16 36.28
CA LYS A 177 -17.78 -5.71 35.39
C LYS A 177 -17.19 -6.71 34.39
N LEU A 178 -16.06 -6.34 33.77
CA LEU A 178 -15.34 -7.23 32.86
C LEU A 178 -14.72 -8.39 33.62
N GLU A 179 -14.20 -8.15 34.82
CA GLU A 179 -13.65 -9.18 35.71
C GLU A 179 -14.70 -10.22 36.12
N ARG A 180 -15.97 -9.84 36.23
CA ARG A 180 -17.06 -10.79 36.50
C ARG A 180 -17.35 -11.71 35.31
N VAL A 181 -17.11 -11.22 34.08
CA VAL A 181 -17.39 -11.95 32.84
C VAL A 181 -16.17 -12.76 32.38
N ILE A 182 -14.97 -12.29 32.71
CA ILE A 182 -13.71 -12.96 32.39
C ILE A 182 -13.39 -13.95 33.50
N ASN A 183 -13.38 -15.25 33.17
CA ASN A 183 -12.98 -16.28 34.12
C ASN A 183 -11.46 -16.18 34.39
N PHE A 184 -11.10 -15.59 35.53
CA PHE A 184 -9.74 -15.75 36.06
C PHE A 184 -9.57 -17.20 36.53
N GLY A 185 -8.45 -17.82 36.16
CA GLY A 185 -8.16 -19.22 36.50
C GLY A 185 -8.21 -19.47 38.02
N ALA A 186 -8.30 -20.75 38.40
CA ALA A 186 -8.73 -21.23 39.71
C ALA A 186 -7.85 -20.91 40.94
N GLY A 187 -6.90 -19.96 40.88
CA GLY A 187 -6.15 -19.60 42.10
C GLY A 187 -5.20 -18.42 42.06
N ASP A 188 -4.59 -18.08 40.91
CA ASP A 188 -3.48 -17.11 40.85
C ASP A 188 -3.83 -15.79 40.13
N GLY A 189 -5.08 -15.63 39.66
CA GLY A 189 -5.50 -14.45 38.91
C GLY A 189 -4.88 -14.33 37.50
N LEU A 190 -4.12 -15.33 37.05
CA LEU A 190 -3.59 -15.38 35.69
C LEU A 190 -4.68 -15.76 34.68
N LEU A 191 -4.69 -15.06 33.54
CA LEU A 191 -5.59 -15.35 32.42
C LEU A 191 -5.01 -16.46 31.55
N GLU A 192 -5.48 -17.70 31.77
CA GLU A 192 -5.05 -18.89 31.02
C GLU A 192 -5.80 -19.06 29.69
N VAL A 193 -7.06 -18.59 29.65
CA VAL A 193 -7.96 -18.74 28.51
C VAL A 193 -8.36 -17.36 28.00
N ALA A 194 -8.16 -17.13 26.69
CA ALA A 194 -8.62 -15.90 26.06
C ALA A 194 -10.16 -15.81 26.08
N PRO A 195 -10.75 -14.62 26.31
CA PRO A 195 -12.19 -14.46 26.36
C PRO A 195 -12.84 -14.88 25.04
N GLY A 196 -13.95 -15.62 25.12
CA GLY A 196 -14.67 -16.14 23.94
C GLY A 196 -14.11 -17.45 23.36
N PHE A 197 -13.06 -18.02 23.96
CA PHE A 197 -12.47 -19.31 23.56
C PHE A 197 -12.54 -20.31 24.72
N GLY A 198 -12.43 -21.62 24.40
CA GLY A 198 -12.49 -22.70 25.40
C GLY A 198 -11.17 -23.43 25.66
N ARG A 199 -10.13 -23.22 24.84
CA ARG A 199 -8.92 -24.07 24.83
C ARG A 199 -7.77 -23.58 25.74
N GLY A 200 -7.51 -22.27 25.77
CA GLY A 200 -6.33 -21.72 26.46
C GLY A 200 -5.00 -22.08 25.81
N VAL A 201 -3.90 -21.82 26.55
CA VAL A 201 -2.52 -22.11 26.13
C VAL A 201 -1.96 -23.29 26.93
N GLU A 202 -1.42 -24.28 26.23
CA GLU A 202 -0.66 -25.38 26.85
C GLU A 202 0.84 -25.06 26.83
N PHE A 203 1.43 -24.78 27.99
CA PHE A 203 2.88 -24.63 28.11
C PHE A 203 3.54 -26.00 28.09
N LYS A 204 3.88 -26.50 26.90
CA LYS A 204 4.71 -27.71 26.80
C LYS A 204 6.13 -27.37 27.25
N PRO A 205 6.68 -28.04 28.28
CA PRO A 205 8.07 -27.84 28.63
C PRO A 205 8.93 -28.23 27.43
N LYS A 206 9.81 -27.32 27.00
CA LYS A 206 10.80 -27.62 25.97
C LYS A 206 11.66 -28.76 26.50
N LYS A 207 11.47 -29.98 25.99
CA LYS A 207 12.38 -31.09 26.30
C LYS A 207 13.78 -30.63 25.91
N GLY A 208 14.64 -30.44 26.91
CA GLY A 208 16.05 -30.16 26.70
C GLY A 208 16.62 -31.22 25.78
N LYS A 209 17.30 -30.78 24.73
CA LYS A 209 18.29 -31.62 24.05
C LYS A 209 19.57 -31.58 24.88
#